data_AF-A0A0F4KSX6-F1
#
_entry.id   AF-A0A0F4KSX6-F1
#
_cell.length_a   1.000
_cell.length_b   1.000
_cell.length_c   1.000
_cell.angle_alpha   90.00
_cell.angle_beta   90.00
_cell.angle_gamma   90.00
#
_symmetry.space_group_name_H-M   'P 1'
#
loop_
_entity.id
_entity.type
_entity.pdbx_description
1 polymer ?
#
loop_
_entity_poly.entity_id
_entity_poly.type
_entity_poly.pdbx_seq_one_letter_code
_entity_poly.pdbx_strand_id
1 'polypeptide(L)'
;MYQRSKYVNIVGSFIGLAFGFLLMQQPINAVTTSQTDTTTQAVKADSNVLDQGVDGTCKWDVFKDGDEGVLTIHAGQLDPGAIFNNIKYPFNTEITKLVIDPSVIAPKNSSSLFGNFNRVKEFVGLSNLDTSQVTNMHQMFDVCGVKELDLSGWDTSNVTDMGAMFLNCYNLEKVNLSSFDTKKVENFTAMFLTDYKLRNLDLSNFVTPHLKDAKLMFEGMYLNNIDIRNFDNTHINDENFLYNAFLGTRGINKLTVGPNIKNTSFPRFLLNNPIFNVNGNAMVATNNTWIATSGSDKGILKTSDEMKNVTRTEPITYTPELKPLINMSTEYKTVTRTINIHLPYDQGINSIVQKATIHRRVTVNSDGTKTYSEWTKDYWDEYNALAINNGDLPRPSKVDKQIVDGNTQDQTVDIYYNN
;
A
#
# COMPACT_ATOMS: atom_id res chain seq x y z
N MET A 1 15.80 60.13 -0.41
CA MET A 1 16.00 61.36 -1.22
C MET A 1 17.18 61.12 -2.14
N TYR A 2 16.99 61.31 -3.46
CA TYR A 2 17.94 61.80 -4.50
C TYR A 2 19.45 61.46 -4.29
N GLN A 3 20.25 60.88 -5.20
CA GLN A 3 20.21 60.66 -6.65
C GLN A 3 21.43 59.79 -7.06
N ARG A 4 21.34 59.17 -8.26
CA ARG A 4 22.32 59.12 -9.40
C ARG A 4 23.83 59.07 -9.06
N SER A 5 24.73 58.33 -9.71
CA SER A 5 24.77 57.71 -11.05
C SER A 5 26.24 57.33 -11.34
N LYS A 6 26.44 56.37 -12.26
CA LYS A 6 27.59 56.17 -13.18
C LYS A 6 28.85 55.42 -12.70
N TYR A 7 28.90 54.15 -13.15
CA TYR A 7 29.88 53.58 -14.09
C TYR A 7 31.32 54.12 -14.10
N VAL A 8 32.27 53.21 -13.80
CA VAL A 8 33.57 53.11 -14.49
C VAL A 8 33.87 51.61 -14.72
N ASN A 9 34.18 51.27 -15.96
CA ASN A 9 34.64 49.97 -16.45
C ASN A 9 36.17 49.99 -16.53
N ILE A 10 36.91 49.02 -15.97
CA ILE A 10 38.25 48.63 -16.44
C ILE A 10 38.47 47.10 -16.27
N VAL A 11 38.48 46.41 -17.41
CA VAL A 11 39.43 45.41 -17.96
C VAL A 11 40.13 44.41 -17.03
N GLY A 12 40.05 43.11 -17.37
CA GLY A 12 41.11 42.14 -17.05
C GLY A 12 40.74 40.65 -17.10
N SER A 13 40.85 40.06 -18.31
CA SER A 13 41.19 38.67 -18.69
C SER A 13 40.82 37.47 -17.79
N PHE A 14 40.27 36.41 -18.39
CA PHE A 14 40.99 35.13 -18.52
C PHE A 14 40.39 34.21 -19.62
N ILE A 15 41.30 33.77 -20.48
CA ILE A 15 41.32 32.62 -21.40
C ILE A 15 40.64 31.40 -20.75
N GLY A 16 39.79 30.59 -21.37
CA GLY A 16 39.76 30.07 -22.74
C GLY A 16 40.06 28.56 -22.69
N LEU A 17 39.02 27.72 -22.71
CA LEU A 17 39.12 26.30 -23.08
C LEU A 17 37.86 25.91 -23.87
N ALA A 18 38.10 25.57 -25.14
CA ALA A 18 37.10 25.21 -26.12
C ALA A 18 36.90 23.69 -26.16
N PHE A 19 35.65 23.24 -26.24
CA PHE A 19 35.28 21.96 -26.84
C PHE A 19 34.14 22.23 -27.83
N GLY A 20 34.39 21.87 -29.09
CA GLY A 20 33.55 22.22 -30.23
C GLY A 20 32.26 21.41 -30.28
N PHE A 21 31.16 22.12 -30.46
CA PHE A 21 29.90 21.58 -30.97
C PHE A 21 29.83 21.85 -32.48
N LEU A 22 29.61 20.80 -33.26
CA LEU A 22 29.31 20.87 -34.69
C LEU A 22 27.83 21.26 -34.86
N LEU A 23 27.59 22.52 -35.24
CA LEU A 23 26.28 23.02 -35.67
C LEU A 23 26.16 22.83 -37.19
N MET A 24 25.16 22.07 -37.64
CA MET A 24 24.57 22.26 -38.97
C MET A 24 23.33 23.13 -38.84
N GLN A 25 23.23 24.07 -39.76
CA GLN A 25 22.38 25.26 -39.80
C GLN A 25 21.37 25.06 -40.94
N GLN A 26 20.05 25.23 -40.78
CA GLN A 26 19.22 26.40 -41.18
C GLN A 26 17.81 25.89 -41.63
N PRO A 27 16.76 26.73 -41.86
CA PRO A 27 16.56 28.14 -41.50
C PRO A 27 15.22 28.42 -40.76
N ILE A 28 15.18 29.63 -40.22
CA ILE A 28 14.07 30.34 -39.57
C ILE A 28 13.14 30.92 -40.65
N ASN A 29 11.82 30.81 -40.46
CA ASN A 29 10.85 31.72 -41.07
C ASN A 29 10.01 32.40 -39.98
N ALA A 30 9.91 33.71 -40.12
CA ALA A 30 9.46 34.68 -39.13
C ALA A 30 7.97 34.53 -38.77
N VAL A 31 7.67 34.61 -37.47
CA VAL A 31 6.33 34.91 -36.96
C VAL A 31 6.30 36.38 -36.59
N THR A 32 5.49 37.14 -37.33
CA THR A 32 5.19 38.54 -37.07
C THR A 32 4.26 38.66 -35.86
N THR A 33 4.56 39.66 -35.03
CA THR A 33 3.95 40.02 -33.76
C THR A 33 2.47 40.44 -33.84
N SER A 34 1.71 40.05 -32.82
CA SER A 34 0.80 40.98 -32.13
C SER A 34 0.61 40.56 -30.66
N GLN A 35 1.31 41.26 -29.76
CA GLN A 35 0.79 41.60 -28.43
C GLN A 35 -0.40 42.56 -28.66
N THR A 36 -1.50 42.59 -27.92
CA THR A 36 -1.78 42.39 -26.49
C THR A 36 -3.27 42.06 -26.36
N ASP A 37 -3.64 41.15 -25.44
CA ASP A 37 -4.64 41.52 -24.44
C ASP A 37 -4.56 40.60 -23.23
N THR A 38 -4.09 41.20 -22.14
CA THR A 38 -4.17 40.65 -20.78
C THR A 38 -5.63 40.56 -20.37
N THR A 39 -6.19 39.36 -20.39
CA THR A 39 -7.24 38.99 -19.45
C THR A 39 -6.87 37.66 -18.79
N THR A 40 -6.70 37.75 -17.49
CA THR A 40 -6.59 36.66 -16.53
C THR A 40 -7.76 35.69 -16.73
N GLN A 41 -7.58 34.64 -17.54
CA GLN A 41 -8.47 33.49 -17.49
C GLN A 41 -7.87 32.51 -16.48
N ALA A 42 -8.48 32.50 -15.30
CA ALA A 42 -8.28 31.47 -14.30
C ALA A 42 -8.40 30.09 -14.98
N VAL A 43 -7.38 29.26 -14.79
CA VAL A 43 -7.44 27.83 -15.09
C VAL A 43 -8.68 27.28 -14.37
N LYS A 44 -9.68 26.81 -15.13
CA LYS A 44 -10.84 26.11 -14.56
C LYS A 44 -10.32 24.89 -13.80
N ALA A 45 -10.62 24.83 -12.50
CA ALA A 45 -10.40 23.66 -11.67
C ALA A 45 -11.09 22.43 -12.28
N ASP A 46 -10.40 21.29 -12.30
CA ASP A 46 -11.00 20.00 -12.64
C ASP A 46 -12.22 19.76 -11.76
N SER A 47 -13.38 19.59 -12.39
CA SER A 47 -14.70 19.70 -11.75
C SER A 47 -15.06 18.58 -10.75
N ASN A 48 -14.16 17.61 -10.54
CA ASN A 48 -14.39 16.44 -9.68
C ASN A 48 -13.43 16.34 -8.47
N VAL A 49 -12.47 17.26 -8.34
CA VAL A 49 -11.54 17.29 -7.20
C VAL A 49 -12.25 17.91 -5.98
N LEU A 50 -12.41 17.12 -4.93
CA LEU A 50 -13.03 17.50 -3.66
C LEU A 50 -12.05 18.22 -2.74
N ASP A 51 -10.81 17.74 -2.67
CA ASP A 51 -9.72 18.37 -1.93
C ASP A 51 -8.39 18.04 -2.59
N GLN A 52 -7.39 18.87 -2.37
CA GLN A 52 -6.05 18.65 -2.90
C GLN A 52 -5.03 19.43 -2.07
N GLY A 53 -3.79 18.98 -2.12
CA GLY A 53 -2.70 19.63 -1.42
C GLY A 53 -1.34 19.06 -1.77
N VAL A 54 -0.39 19.37 -0.90
CA VAL A 54 0.98 18.89 -0.99
C VAL A 54 1.37 18.35 0.38
N ASP A 55 2.05 17.20 0.39
CA ASP A 55 2.70 16.62 1.57
C ASP A 55 4.16 16.33 1.20
N GLY A 56 5.10 17.03 1.85
CA GLY A 56 6.47 17.12 1.39
C GLY A 56 6.56 17.70 -0.03
N THR A 57 6.91 16.84 -0.99
CA THR A 57 6.95 17.16 -2.42
C THR A 57 5.90 16.39 -3.23
N CYS A 58 5.17 15.46 -2.61
CA CYS A 58 4.05 14.78 -3.24
C CYS A 58 2.87 15.73 -3.34
N LYS A 59 2.31 15.86 -4.54
CA LYS A 59 0.93 16.35 -4.67
C LYS A 59 -0.02 15.22 -4.30
N TRP A 60 -1.16 15.58 -3.73
CA TRP A 60 -2.26 14.65 -3.51
C TRP A 60 -3.57 15.33 -3.87
N ASP A 61 -4.52 14.53 -4.33
CA ASP A 61 -5.89 14.95 -4.55
C ASP A 61 -6.89 13.89 -4.12
N VAL A 62 -8.09 14.35 -3.79
CA VAL A 62 -9.24 13.54 -3.45
C VAL A 62 -10.33 13.85 -4.46
N PHE A 63 -10.88 12.85 -5.12
CA PHE A 63 -12.00 12.99 -6.04
C PHE A 63 -13.05 11.90 -5.85
N LYS A 64 -14.21 12.06 -6.50
CA LYS A 64 -15.22 11.01 -6.59
C LYS A 64 -15.04 10.16 -7.82
N ASP A 65 -15.06 8.85 -7.62
CA ASP A 65 -15.20 7.84 -8.68
C ASP A 65 -16.46 7.02 -8.38
N GLY A 66 -17.59 7.42 -8.98
CA GLY A 66 -18.92 6.94 -8.58
C GLY A 66 -19.22 7.25 -7.12
N ASP A 67 -19.51 6.20 -6.34
CA ASP A 67 -19.77 6.30 -4.89
C ASP A 67 -18.47 6.30 -4.04
N GLU A 68 -17.32 6.03 -4.65
CA GLU A 68 -16.03 5.95 -3.96
C GLU A 68 -15.39 7.32 -3.80
N GLY A 69 -14.82 7.58 -2.63
CA GLY A 69 -13.82 8.64 -2.46
C GLY A 69 -12.44 8.08 -2.73
N VAL A 70 -11.73 8.65 -3.70
CA VAL A 70 -10.40 8.20 -4.12
C VAL A 70 -9.38 9.25 -3.70
N LEU A 71 -8.43 8.87 -2.86
CA LEU A 71 -7.22 9.66 -2.58
C LEU A 71 -6.10 9.18 -3.49
N THR A 72 -5.51 10.07 -4.28
CA THR A 72 -4.32 9.77 -5.09
C THR A 72 -3.11 10.52 -4.55
N ILE A 73 -2.01 9.81 -4.37
CA ILE A 73 -0.71 10.36 -4.00
C ILE A 73 0.19 10.27 -5.23
N HIS A 74 0.62 11.42 -5.73
CA HIS A 74 1.47 11.52 -6.91
C HIS A 74 2.95 11.46 -6.55
N ALA A 75 3.77 11.21 -7.56
CA ALA A 75 5.22 11.14 -7.47
C ALA A 75 5.84 12.30 -6.64
N GLY A 76 6.82 11.94 -5.82
CA GLY A 76 7.47 12.84 -4.89
C GLY A 76 7.91 12.12 -3.62
N GLN A 77 8.36 12.88 -2.64
CA GLN A 77 8.65 12.40 -1.29
C GLN A 77 7.62 12.96 -0.32
N LEU A 78 6.98 12.07 0.43
CA LEU A 78 6.04 12.40 1.50
C LEU A 78 6.78 12.97 2.72
N ASP A 79 6.11 13.83 3.48
CA ASP A 79 6.59 14.31 4.77
C ASP A 79 6.25 13.29 5.89
N PRO A 80 7.01 13.29 7.01
CA PRO A 80 6.66 12.48 8.17
C PRO A 80 5.29 12.83 8.75
N GLY A 81 4.49 11.80 9.05
CA GLY A 81 3.19 11.94 9.73
C GLY A 81 2.04 11.34 8.94
N ALA A 82 0.84 11.37 9.53
CA ALA A 82 -0.35 10.79 8.91
C ALA A 82 -0.90 11.67 7.80
N ILE A 83 -0.88 11.18 6.55
CA ILE A 83 -1.42 11.91 5.40
C ILE A 83 -2.93 12.18 5.55
N PHE A 84 -3.64 11.35 6.30
CA PHE A 84 -5.05 11.54 6.65
C PHE A 84 -5.33 12.94 7.23
N ASN A 85 -4.41 13.48 8.04
CA ASN A 85 -4.57 14.76 8.72
C ASN A 85 -4.44 15.96 7.77
N ASN A 86 -3.90 15.76 6.58
CA ASN A 86 -3.76 16.81 5.58
C ASN A 86 -5.04 17.02 4.76
N ILE A 87 -6.01 16.12 4.88
CA ILE A 87 -7.23 16.10 4.09
C ILE A 87 -8.37 16.72 4.91
N LYS A 88 -9.09 17.68 4.32
CA LYS A 88 -10.16 18.40 5.00
C LYS A 88 -11.36 17.50 5.27
N TYR A 89 -11.99 17.75 6.42
CA TYR A 89 -13.34 17.26 6.69
C TYR A 89 -14.36 17.95 5.75
N PRO A 90 -15.37 17.23 5.20
CA PRO A 90 -15.70 15.82 5.45
C PRO A 90 -14.97 14.82 4.54
N PHE A 91 -14.21 15.29 3.55
CA PHE A 91 -13.65 14.46 2.48
C PHE A 91 -12.74 13.34 2.99
N ASN A 92 -11.97 13.57 4.06
CA ASN A 92 -11.16 12.53 4.69
C ASN A 92 -11.98 11.32 5.17
N THR A 93 -13.23 11.54 5.58
CA THR A 93 -14.14 10.47 5.99
C THR A 93 -14.81 9.79 4.81
N GLU A 94 -14.68 10.27 3.58
CA GLU A 94 -15.32 9.67 2.40
C GLU A 94 -14.39 8.75 1.61
N ILE A 95 -13.10 8.71 1.95
CA ILE A 95 -12.10 7.94 1.22
C ILE A 95 -12.30 6.45 1.46
N THR A 96 -12.53 5.73 0.37
CA THR A 96 -12.68 4.27 0.34
C THR A 96 -11.59 3.59 -0.47
N LYS A 97 -10.81 4.35 -1.24
CA LYS A 97 -9.72 3.86 -2.08
C LYS A 97 -8.53 4.81 -2.02
N LEU A 98 -7.33 4.25 -1.88
CA LEU A 98 -6.07 5.01 -1.91
C LEU A 98 -5.22 4.53 -3.09
N VAL A 99 -4.77 5.45 -3.92
CA VAL A 99 -3.93 5.20 -5.09
C VAL A 99 -2.56 5.83 -4.84
N ILE A 100 -1.49 5.06 -5.04
CA ILE A 100 -0.10 5.53 -4.96
C ILE A 100 0.52 5.41 -6.34
N ASP A 101 0.86 6.54 -6.93
CA ASP A 101 1.55 6.57 -8.23
C ASP A 101 2.99 6.05 -8.13
N PRO A 102 3.59 5.64 -9.25
CA PRO A 102 5.02 5.35 -9.31
C PRO A 102 5.88 6.52 -8.78
N SER A 103 7.02 6.18 -8.17
CA SER A 103 8.01 7.16 -7.67
C SER A 103 7.54 8.00 -6.47
N VAL A 104 6.66 7.44 -5.63
CA VAL A 104 6.36 8.00 -4.31
C VAL A 104 7.38 7.44 -3.30
N ILE A 105 8.05 8.32 -2.56
CA ILE A 105 9.09 7.97 -1.61
C ILE A 105 8.55 8.20 -0.20
N ALA A 106 8.64 7.16 0.64
CA ALA A 106 8.23 7.25 2.03
C ALA A 106 9.27 8.04 2.86
N PRO A 107 8.85 8.86 3.84
CA PRO A 107 9.76 9.53 4.76
C PRO A 107 10.49 8.52 5.65
N LYS A 108 11.72 8.85 6.08
CA LYS A 108 12.49 8.03 7.04
C LYS A 108 11.67 7.66 8.28
N ASN A 109 10.93 8.63 8.80
CA ASN A 109 9.90 8.40 9.79
C ASN A 109 8.54 8.33 9.10
N SER A 110 8.07 7.10 8.83
CA SER A 110 6.77 6.80 8.24
C SER A 110 5.73 6.47 9.32
N SER A 111 5.93 6.95 10.55
CA SER A 111 4.98 6.71 11.63
C SER A 111 3.59 7.24 11.26
N SER A 112 2.57 6.41 11.41
CA SER A 112 1.18 6.71 11.10
C SER A 112 0.89 7.13 9.66
N LEU A 113 1.80 6.89 8.70
CA LEU A 113 1.68 7.42 7.32
C LEU A 113 0.31 7.14 6.68
N PHE A 114 -0.18 5.90 6.84
CA PHE A 114 -1.51 5.46 6.40
C PHE A 114 -2.42 5.10 7.59
N GLY A 115 -2.19 5.75 8.72
CA GLY A 115 -3.02 5.61 9.91
C GLY A 115 -4.39 6.26 9.77
N ASN A 116 -5.38 5.75 10.51
CA ASN A 116 -6.77 6.22 10.56
C ASN A 116 -7.59 6.08 9.27
N PHE A 117 -7.11 5.34 8.27
CA PHE A 117 -7.87 5.01 7.05
C PHE A 117 -8.85 3.84 7.27
N ASN A 118 -9.76 3.96 8.24
CA ASN A 118 -10.69 2.91 8.64
C ASN A 118 -11.80 2.60 7.61
N ARG A 119 -12.01 3.49 6.63
CA ARG A 119 -12.98 3.33 5.54
C ARG A 119 -12.34 2.90 4.22
N VAL A 120 -11.01 2.95 4.10
CA VAL A 120 -10.30 2.48 2.91
C VAL A 120 -10.44 0.97 2.81
N LYS A 121 -10.90 0.50 1.65
CA LYS A 121 -11.12 -0.91 1.33
C LYS A 121 -10.08 -1.45 0.36
N GLU A 122 -9.42 -0.56 -0.37
CA GLU A 122 -8.46 -0.90 -1.43
C GLU A 122 -7.29 0.08 -1.43
N PHE A 123 -6.06 -0.47 -1.51
CA PHE A 123 -4.87 0.27 -1.92
C PHE A 123 -4.48 -0.16 -3.33
N VAL A 124 -4.32 0.80 -4.24
CA VAL A 124 -3.80 0.58 -5.60
C VAL A 124 -2.39 1.15 -5.66
N GLY A 125 -1.44 0.35 -6.15
CA GLY A 125 -0.06 0.80 -6.31
C GLY A 125 0.75 0.84 -5.01
N LEU A 126 0.35 0.12 -3.95
CA LEU A 126 1.09 0.11 -2.67
C LEU A 126 2.56 -0.34 -2.81
N SER A 127 2.88 -1.12 -3.84
CA SER A 127 4.24 -1.51 -4.22
C SER A 127 5.07 -0.39 -4.85
N ASN A 128 4.44 0.74 -5.24
CA ASN A 128 5.12 1.90 -5.81
C ASN A 128 5.77 2.80 -4.75
N LEU A 129 5.42 2.60 -3.48
CA LEU A 129 6.00 3.33 -2.36
C LEU A 129 7.42 2.83 -2.10
N ASP A 130 8.42 3.68 -2.33
CA ASP A 130 9.81 3.39 -1.99
C ASP A 130 10.00 3.50 -0.46
N THR A 131 10.18 2.36 0.19
CA THR A 131 10.42 2.25 1.63
C THR A 131 11.89 2.07 2.01
N SER A 132 12.82 2.11 1.05
CA SER A 132 14.24 1.75 1.27
C SER A 132 14.95 2.61 2.32
N GLN A 133 14.46 3.83 2.56
CA GLN A 133 15.01 4.77 3.54
C GLN A 133 14.26 4.78 4.88
N VAL A 134 13.19 4.01 5.02
CA VAL A 134 12.34 4.03 6.21
C VAL A 134 13.07 3.37 7.38
N THR A 135 13.11 4.07 8.52
CA THR A 135 13.66 3.57 9.78
C THR A 135 12.58 3.37 10.84
N ASN A 136 11.42 4.03 10.71
CA ASN A 136 10.31 3.95 11.66
C ASN A 136 8.98 3.76 10.91
N MET A 137 8.29 2.66 11.20
CA MET A 137 6.97 2.27 10.68
C MET A 137 5.91 2.19 11.80
N HIS A 138 6.15 2.87 12.93
CA HIS A 138 5.26 2.86 14.08
C HIS A 138 3.85 3.31 13.68
N GLN A 139 2.81 2.52 13.98
CA GLN A 139 1.43 2.84 13.63
C GLN A 139 1.15 3.08 12.13
N MET A 140 2.03 2.68 11.21
CA MET A 140 1.94 3.07 9.79
C MET A 140 0.59 2.74 9.13
N PHE A 141 -0.07 1.65 9.54
CA PHE A 141 -1.41 1.25 9.10
C PHE A 141 -2.40 1.14 10.26
N ASP A 142 -2.25 1.93 11.32
CA ASP A 142 -3.18 1.84 12.45
C ASP A 142 -4.63 2.15 12.02
N VAL A 143 -5.57 1.38 12.56
CA VAL A 143 -7.01 1.49 12.28
C VAL A 143 -7.33 1.34 10.77
N CYS A 144 -6.65 0.44 10.07
CA CYS A 144 -6.87 0.23 8.64
C CYS A 144 -8.19 -0.50 8.32
N GLY A 145 -8.90 -0.03 7.28
CA GLY A 145 -10.20 -0.58 6.87
C GLY A 145 -10.16 -1.78 5.92
N VAL A 146 -8.97 -2.13 5.41
CA VAL A 146 -8.78 -3.10 4.33
C VAL A 146 -8.85 -4.55 4.80
N LYS A 147 -9.17 -5.45 3.86
CA LYS A 147 -9.20 -6.90 4.13
C LYS A 147 -7.88 -7.60 3.83
N GLU A 148 -7.17 -7.14 2.82
CA GLU A 148 -5.89 -7.72 2.41
C GLU A 148 -4.86 -6.62 2.23
N LEU A 149 -3.64 -6.84 2.72
CA LEU A 149 -2.48 -5.99 2.48
C LEU A 149 -1.36 -6.82 1.86
N ASP A 150 -0.93 -6.44 0.66
CA ASP A 150 0.23 -7.04 0.02
C ASP A 150 1.43 -6.11 0.11
N LEU A 151 2.39 -6.45 0.97
CA LEU A 151 3.59 -5.65 1.24
C LEU A 151 4.88 -6.34 0.76
N SER A 152 4.79 -7.38 -0.07
CA SER A 152 5.97 -8.14 -0.51
C SER A 152 6.96 -7.38 -1.39
N GLY A 153 6.63 -6.14 -1.80
CA GLY A 153 7.54 -5.25 -2.52
C GLY A 153 8.36 -4.32 -1.63
N TRP A 154 8.12 -4.34 -0.31
CA TRP A 154 8.73 -3.37 0.61
C TRP A 154 10.12 -3.80 1.04
N ASP A 155 11.04 -2.83 1.06
CA ASP A 155 12.35 -2.93 1.70
C ASP A 155 12.24 -2.40 3.12
N THR A 156 12.41 -3.28 4.11
CA THR A 156 12.40 -2.94 5.54
C THR A 156 13.77 -3.07 6.18
N SER A 157 14.84 -3.22 5.39
CA SER A 157 16.19 -3.53 5.87
C SER A 157 16.83 -2.45 6.76
N ASN A 158 16.24 -1.26 6.80
CA ASN A 158 16.65 -0.13 7.67
C ASN A 158 15.70 0.14 8.83
N VAL A 159 14.57 -0.58 8.92
CA VAL A 159 13.54 -0.34 9.93
C VAL A 159 14.01 -0.83 11.30
N THR A 160 13.83 0.01 12.30
CA THR A 160 14.13 -0.29 13.72
C THR A 160 12.87 -0.32 14.58
N ASP A 161 11.77 0.30 14.15
CA ASP A 161 10.48 0.32 14.89
C ASP A 161 9.31 -0.08 13.98
N MET A 162 8.60 -1.15 14.35
CA MET A 162 7.36 -1.65 13.73
C MET A 162 6.21 -1.73 14.76
N GLY A 163 6.33 -1.01 15.88
CA GLY A 163 5.34 -0.99 16.94
C GLY A 163 3.98 -0.53 16.42
N ALA A 164 2.92 -1.23 16.79
CA ALA A 164 1.55 -0.91 16.45
C ALA A 164 1.28 -0.76 14.93
N MET A 165 2.15 -1.31 14.06
CA MET A 165 2.09 -1.09 12.60
C MET A 165 0.71 -1.42 12.00
N PHE A 166 0.02 -2.45 12.49
CA PHE A 166 -1.33 -2.86 12.06
C PHE A 166 -2.35 -2.78 13.21
N LEU A 167 -2.08 -1.99 14.24
CA LEU A 167 -2.95 -1.85 15.41
C LEU A 167 -4.41 -1.54 15.01
N ASN A 168 -5.38 -2.28 15.55
CA ASN A 168 -6.83 -2.08 15.33
C ASN A 168 -7.28 -2.21 13.86
N CYS A 169 -6.60 -3.00 13.03
CA CYS A 169 -7.03 -3.33 11.67
C CYS A 169 -8.13 -4.42 11.69
N TYR A 170 -9.31 -4.08 12.23
CA TYR A 170 -10.40 -5.04 12.50
C TYR A 170 -10.94 -5.80 11.28
N ASN A 171 -10.68 -5.31 10.06
CA ASN A 171 -11.10 -5.95 8.82
C ASN A 171 -10.02 -6.79 8.15
N LEU A 172 -8.77 -6.71 8.61
CA LEU A 172 -7.63 -7.38 7.99
C LEU A 172 -7.75 -8.90 8.17
N GLU A 173 -7.87 -9.61 7.06
CA GLU A 173 -7.98 -11.06 6.98
C GLU A 173 -6.66 -11.69 6.51
N LYS A 174 -5.86 -10.94 5.74
CA LYS A 174 -4.58 -11.39 5.17
C LYS A 174 -3.57 -10.26 5.06
N VAL A 175 -2.33 -10.52 5.45
CA VAL A 175 -1.19 -9.63 5.21
C VAL A 175 -0.02 -10.43 4.66
N ASN A 176 0.63 -9.92 3.61
CA ASN A 176 1.83 -10.51 3.05
C ASN A 176 3.07 -9.75 3.51
N LEU A 177 3.87 -10.38 4.38
CA LEU A 177 5.07 -9.81 4.99
C LEU A 177 6.36 -10.49 4.49
N SER A 178 6.30 -11.24 3.39
CA SER A 178 7.37 -12.14 2.96
C SER A 178 8.71 -11.45 2.65
N SER A 179 8.70 -10.16 2.32
CA SER A 179 9.90 -9.37 2.03
C SER A 179 10.53 -8.70 3.26
N PHE A 180 9.87 -8.75 4.41
CA PHE A 180 10.33 -8.01 5.58
C PHE A 180 11.67 -8.58 6.07
N ASP A 181 12.69 -7.74 6.12
CA ASP A 181 13.91 -7.97 6.89
C ASP A 181 13.76 -7.29 8.25
N THR A 182 13.64 -8.10 9.29
CA THR A 182 13.42 -7.63 10.66
C THR A 182 14.67 -7.62 11.52
N LYS A 183 15.86 -7.86 10.94
CA LYS A 183 17.08 -8.07 11.73
C LYS A 183 17.44 -6.86 12.59
N LYS A 184 17.13 -5.65 12.13
CA LYS A 184 17.37 -4.38 12.84
C LYS A 184 16.20 -3.93 13.71
N VAL A 185 15.05 -4.58 13.62
CA VAL A 185 13.84 -4.14 14.32
C VAL A 185 13.99 -4.44 15.81
N GLU A 186 13.80 -3.40 16.61
CA GLU A 186 13.88 -3.45 18.06
C GLU A 186 12.49 -3.49 18.71
N ASN A 187 11.47 -2.91 18.07
CA ASN A 187 10.13 -2.73 18.65
C ASN A 187 9.04 -3.34 17.76
N PHE A 188 8.29 -4.30 18.31
CA PHE A 188 7.10 -4.94 17.74
C PHE A 188 5.87 -4.78 18.66
N THR A 189 5.95 -3.89 19.65
CA THR A 189 4.88 -3.68 20.64
C THR A 189 3.54 -3.47 19.95
N ALA A 190 2.52 -4.25 20.30
CA ALA A 190 1.17 -4.14 19.77
C ALA A 190 1.03 -4.20 18.23
N MET A 191 2.01 -4.77 17.50
CA MET A 191 2.05 -4.75 16.03
C MET A 191 0.74 -5.23 15.35
N PHE A 192 0.09 -6.26 15.90
CA PHE A 192 -1.16 -6.83 15.38
C PHE A 192 -2.30 -6.81 16.43
N LEU A 193 -2.22 -5.87 17.38
CA LEU A 193 -3.16 -5.82 18.50
C LEU A 193 -4.58 -5.61 17.98
N THR A 194 -5.46 -6.52 18.39
CA THR A 194 -6.91 -6.63 18.08
C THR A 194 -7.26 -6.91 16.62
N ASP A 195 -6.34 -7.44 15.82
CA ASP A 195 -6.61 -7.90 14.45
C ASP A 195 -7.33 -9.27 14.43
N TYR A 196 -8.51 -9.33 15.03
CA TYR A 196 -9.22 -10.60 15.30
C TYR A 196 -9.67 -11.37 14.05
N LYS A 197 -9.67 -10.74 12.86
CA LYS A 197 -9.93 -11.41 11.57
C LYS A 197 -8.67 -11.98 10.92
N LEU A 198 -7.48 -11.55 11.33
CA LEU A 198 -6.21 -12.05 10.82
C LEU A 198 -5.89 -13.38 11.52
N ARG A 199 -6.42 -14.48 10.97
CA ARG A 199 -6.35 -15.81 11.61
C ARG A 199 -5.10 -16.61 11.28
N ASN A 200 -4.44 -16.26 10.18
CA ASN A 200 -3.22 -16.90 9.70
C ASN A 200 -2.18 -15.82 9.45
N LEU A 201 -1.00 -15.99 10.04
CA LEU A 201 0.08 -15.04 9.95
C LEU A 201 1.39 -15.81 9.76
N ASP A 202 2.10 -15.51 8.67
CA ASP A 202 3.41 -16.07 8.39
C ASP A 202 4.49 -15.10 8.85
N LEU A 203 5.26 -15.50 9.86
CA LEU A 203 6.41 -14.77 10.40
C LEU A 203 7.71 -15.57 10.21
N SER A 204 7.73 -16.54 9.29
CA SER A 204 8.89 -17.41 9.11
C SER A 204 10.17 -16.66 8.72
N ASN A 205 10.05 -15.51 8.06
CA ASN A 205 11.16 -14.61 7.72
C ASN A 205 11.61 -13.68 8.86
N PHE A 206 10.87 -13.62 9.98
CA PHE A 206 11.17 -12.70 11.06
C PHE A 206 12.32 -13.23 11.93
N VAL A 207 13.51 -12.68 11.72
CA VAL A 207 14.71 -12.92 12.53
C VAL A 207 14.96 -11.68 13.37
N THR A 208 15.00 -11.80 14.70
CA THR A 208 14.90 -10.62 15.59
C THR A 208 16.04 -10.51 16.62
N PRO A 209 17.32 -10.49 16.21
CA PRO A 209 18.47 -10.48 17.12
C PRO A 209 18.56 -9.21 17.98
N HIS A 210 17.85 -8.14 17.60
CA HIS A 210 17.82 -6.85 18.29
C HIS A 210 16.49 -6.55 18.98
N LEU A 211 15.57 -7.53 19.06
CA LEU A 211 14.26 -7.40 19.68
C LEU A 211 14.32 -6.91 21.13
N LYS A 212 13.80 -5.72 21.42
CA LYS A 212 13.70 -5.17 22.78
C LYS A 212 12.31 -5.31 23.38
N ASP A 213 11.26 -5.12 22.56
CA ASP A 213 9.87 -5.20 23.04
C ASP A 213 8.93 -5.79 21.98
N ALA A 214 8.05 -6.69 22.40
CA ALA A 214 6.94 -7.24 21.63
C ALA A 214 5.69 -7.44 22.50
N LYS A 215 5.55 -6.65 23.58
CA LYS A 215 4.37 -6.70 24.44
C LYS A 215 3.11 -6.49 23.62
N LEU A 216 2.08 -7.26 23.93
CA LEU A 216 0.75 -7.18 23.33
C LEU A 216 0.73 -7.38 21.81
N MET A 217 1.82 -7.88 21.21
CA MET A 217 1.98 -8.02 19.75
C MET A 217 0.79 -8.75 19.10
N PHE A 218 0.22 -9.74 19.78
CA PHE A 218 -0.91 -10.55 19.31
C PHE A 218 -2.15 -10.43 20.20
N GLU A 219 -2.24 -9.41 21.06
CA GLU A 219 -3.37 -9.27 21.98
C GLU A 219 -4.70 -9.15 21.22
N GLY A 220 -5.73 -9.87 21.66
CA GLY A 220 -7.06 -9.82 21.04
C GLY A 220 -7.17 -10.52 19.67
N MET A 221 -6.08 -11.04 19.10
CA MET A 221 -6.13 -11.82 17.86
C MET A 221 -6.77 -13.20 18.05
N TYR A 222 -7.30 -13.76 16.96
CA TYR A 222 -7.77 -15.14 16.88
C TYR A 222 -6.89 -15.96 15.92
N LEU A 223 -5.68 -16.32 16.36
CA LEU A 223 -4.69 -17.02 15.55
C LEU A 223 -4.89 -18.53 15.62
N ASN A 224 -4.90 -19.25 14.50
CA ASN A 224 -5.00 -20.71 14.52
C ASN A 224 -3.65 -21.37 14.84
N ASN A 225 -2.60 -20.92 14.16
CA ASN A 225 -1.23 -21.40 14.30
C ASN A 225 -0.31 -20.20 14.17
N ILE A 226 0.80 -20.22 14.91
CA ILE A 226 1.81 -19.17 14.81
C ILE A 226 3.21 -19.76 14.97
N ASP A 227 4.14 -19.21 14.20
CA ASP A 227 5.52 -19.64 14.16
C ASP A 227 6.44 -18.46 14.43
N ILE A 228 7.12 -18.51 15.57
CA ILE A 228 8.08 -17.49 16.00
C ILE A 228 9.45 -18.14 16.26
N ARG A 229 9.77 -19.22 15.54
CA ARG A 229 11.00 -19.98 15.77
C ARG A 229 12.28 -19.15 15.61
N ASN A 230 12.23 -18.09 14.83
CA ASN A 230 13.36 -17.23 14.51
C ASN A 230 13.45 -15.98 15.40
N PHE A 231 12.54 -15.84 16.37
CA PHE A 231 12.60 -14.76 17.34
C PHE A 231 13.74 -15.01 18.34
N ASP A 232 14.42 -13.95 18.72
CA ASP A 232 15.51 -13.94 19.70
C ASP A 232 15.24 -12.92 20.79
N ASN A 233 14.94 -13.41 22.00
CA ASN A 233 14.82 -12.57 23.20
C ASN A 233 15.88 -12.93 24.25
N THR A 234 16.96 -13.62 23.86
CA THR A 234 18.00 -14.10 24.80
C THR A 234 18.67 -12.97 25.57
N HIS A 235 18.72 -11.78 24.97
CA HIS A 235 19.29 -10.56 25.54
C HIS A 235 18.31 -9.73 26.37
N ILE A 236 17.02 -10.09 26.40
CA ILE A 236 15.98 -9.41 27.19
C ILE A 236 15.93 -9.99 28.61
N ASN A 237 15.84 -9.12 29.62
CA ASN A 237 15.68 -9.48 31.03
C ASN A 237 14.20 -9.39 31.47
N ASP A 238 13.29 -9.99 30.72
CA ASP A 238 11.85 -10.08 31.05
C ASP A 238 11.41 -11.54 31.06
N GLU A 239 11.13 -12.06 32.27
CA GLU A 239 10.60 -13.41 32.52
C GLU A 239 9.10 -13.56 32.19
N ASN A 240 8.46 -12.56 31.58
CA ASN A 240 7.10 -12.66 31.04
C ASN A 240 6.94 -12.25 29.56
N PHE A 241 8.02 -12.02 28.81
CA PHE A 241 8.03 -11.80 27.35
C PHE A 241 6.93 -12.55 26.55
N LEU A 242 6.92 -13.90 26.55
CA LEU A 242 5.92 -14.65 25.77
C LEU A 242 4.50 -14.46 26.30
N TYR A 243 4.33 -14.48 27.63
CA TYR A 243 3.04 -14.20 28.26
C TYR A 243 2.49 -12.83 27.82
N ASN A 244 3.35 -11.80 27.81
CA ASN A 244 2.99 -10.44 27.44
C ASN A 244 2.72 -10.30 25.93
N ALA A 245 3.50 -10.94 25.07
CA ALA A 245 3.33 -10.88 23.61
C ALA A 245 1.99 -11.45 23.14
N PHE A 246 1.51 -12.47 23.85
CA PHE A 246 0.27 -13.19 23.54
C PHE A 246 -0.83 -12.95 24.58
N LEU A 247 -0.74 -11.89 25.39
CA LEU A 247 -1.76 -11.60 26.37
C LEU A 247 -3.13 -11.47 25.69
N GLY A 248 -4.13 -12.25 26.10
CA GLY A 248 -5.47 -12.17 25.51
C GLY A 248 -5.61 -12.74 24.09
N THR A 249 -4.58 -13.33 23.48
CA THR A 249 -4.70 -14.06 22.21
C THR A 249 -5.57 -15.31 22.37
N ARG A 250 -6.33 -15.67 21.34
CA ARG A 250 -7.24 -16.82 21.35
C ARG A 250 -7.06 -17.67 20.09
N GLY A 251 -7.61 -18.88 20.11
CA GLY A 251 -7.68 -19.76 18.92
C GLY A 251 -6.41 -20.55 18.61
N ILE A 252 -5.30 -20.31 19.32
CA ILE A 252 -4.00 -20.94 18.99
C ILE A 252 -4.06 -22.44 19.31
N ASN A 253 -4.01 -23.25 18.26
CA ASN A 253 -3.89 -24.70 18.33
C ASN A 253 -2.43 -25.17 18.27
N LYS A 254 -1.55 -24.37 17.66
CA LYS A 254 -0.11 -24.64 17.56
C LYS A 254 0.72 -23.36 17.68
N LEU A 255 1.67 -23.37 18.61
CA LEU A 255 2.74 -22.38 18.70
C LEU A 255 4.08 -23.07 18.45
N THR A 256 4.85 -22.56 17.50
CA THR A 256 6.22 -23.01 17.22
C THR A 256 7.20 -21.97 17.75
N VAL A 257 8.14 -22.40 18.60
CA VAL A 257 9.19 -21.55 19.19
C VAL A 257 10.56 -22.16 18.91
N GLY A 258 11.59 -21.32 18.88
CA GLY A 258 12.93 -21.75 18.54
C GLY A 258 13.95 -21.52 19.65
N PRO A 259 15.23 -21.77 19.33
CA PRO A 259 16.27 -21.92 20.33
C PRO A 259 16.77 -20.62 20.97
N ASN A 260 16.26 -19.47 20.52
CA ASN A 260 16.62 -18.16 21.08
C ASN A 260 15.46 -17.53 21.87
N ILE A 261 14.41 -18.30 22.15
CA ILE A 261 13.40 -17.90 23.13
C ILE A 261 13.86 -18.29 24.54
N LYS A 262 14.30 -17.27 25.29
CA LYS A 262 14.62 -17.26 26.71
C LYS A 262 13.44 -16.69 27.47
N ASN A 263 12.45 -17.52 27.76
CA ASN A 263 11.44 -17.26 28.78
C ASN A 263 10.47 -18.44 28.99
N THR A 264 9.96 -18.63 30.20
CA THR A 264 9.16 -19.80 30.57
C THR A 264 7.72 -19.49 31.04
N SER A 265 7.32 -18.22 31.11
CA SER A 265 5.91 -17.86 31.34
C SER A 265 5.14 -17.83 30.03
N PHE A 266 4.29 -18.84 29.83
CA PHE A 266 3.47 -18.97 28.64
C PHE A 266 2.05 -18.42 28.86
N PRO A 267 1.38 -17.99 27.78
CA PRO A 267 0.02 -17.50 27.85
C PRO A 267 -0.97 -18.52 28.44
N ARG A 268 -1.88 -18.04 29.28
CA ARG A 268 -2.84 -18.89 30.01
C ARG A 268 -3.72 -19.76 29.11
N PHE A 269 -4.06 -19.33 27.89
CA PHE A 269 -4.89 -20.12 26.98
C PHE A 269 -4.22 -21.44 26.57
N LEU A 270 -2.88 -21.49 26.59
CA LEU A 270 -2.15 -22.72 26.32
C LEU A 270 -2.19 -23.70 27.49
N LEU A 271 -2.59 -23.27 28.69
CA LEU A 271 -2.75 -24.17 29.85
C LEU A 271 -4.01 -25.06 29.71
N ASN A 272 -4.93 -24.73 28.81
CA ASN A 272 -6.24 -25.40 28.69
C ASN A 272 -6.34 -26.39 27.52
N ASN A 273 -5.46 -26.33 26.50
CA ASN A 273 -5.40 -27.27 25.36
C ASN A 273 -4.04 -27.14 24.63
N PRO A 274 -3.01 -27.90 25.00
CA PRO A 274 -1.65 -27.56 24.59
C PRO A 274 -1.08 -28.60 23.63
N ILE A 275 -0.86 -28.23 22.37
CA ILE A 275 0.09 -28.95 21.52
C ILE A 275 1.06 -27.91 20.94
N PHE A 276 2.16 -27.71 21.65
CA PHE A 276 3.29 -26.90 21.22
C PHE A 276 4.22 -27.74 20.38
N ASN A 277 5.03 -27.13 19.53
CA ASN A 277 6.17 -27.82 18.92
C ASN A 277 7.47 -27.13 19.33
N VAL A 278 8.34 -27.86 20.01
CA VAL A 278 9.69 -27.41 20.40
C VAL A 278 10.69 -28.36 19.76
N ASN A 279 11.51 -27.87 18.83
CA ASN A 279 12.52 -28.66 18.10
C ASN A 279 11.96 -29.93 17.42
N GLY A 280 10.76 -29.85 16.82
CA GLY A 280 10.10 -31.00 16.18
C GLY A 280 9.28 -31.85 17.14
N ASN A 281 9.42 -31.67 18.47
CA ASN A 281 8.68 -32.42 19.46
C ASN A 281 7.38 -31.71 19.82
N ALA A 282 6.26 -32.41 19.64
CA ALA A 282 4.98 -31.98 20.16
C ALA A 282 5.06 -31.96 21.71
N MET A 283 4.53 -30.93 22.38
CA MET A 283 4.53 -30.80 23.84
C MET A 283 3.17 -30.34 24.36
N VAL A 284 2.79 -30.83 25.53
CA VAL A 284 1.54 -30.51 26.25
C VAL A 284 1.91 -29.83 27.57
N ALA A 285 1.40 -28.61 27.82
CA ALA A 285 1.51 -27.94 29.11
C ALA A 285 0.44 -28.48 30.08
N THR A 286 0.87 -28.93 31.24
CA THR A 286 0.00 -29.35 32.36
C THR A 286 0.44 -28.58 33.59
N ASN A 287 -0.39 -27.72 34.20
CA ASN A 287 -0.12 -27.00 35.46
C ASN A 287 1.37 -26.84 35.85
N ASN A 288 2.05 -25.83 35.29
CA ASN A 288 3.47 -25.50 35.51
C ASN A 288 4.52 -26.55 35.06
N THR A 289 4.10 -27.57 34.31
CA THR A 289 4.95 -28.64 33.78
C THR A 289 4.64 -28.92 32.30
N TRP A 290 5.59 -29.52 31.60
CA TRP A 290 5.57 -29.79 30.17
C TRP A 290 5.73 -31.28 29.91
N ILE A 291 4.92 -31.85 29.03
CA ILE A 291 5.04 -33.25 28.60
C ILE A 291 5.38 -33.26 27.12
N ALA A 292 6.53 -33.78 26.70
CA ALA A 292 6.72 -34.06 25.29
C ALA A 292 5.77 -35.19 24.85
N THR A 293 5.04 -35.02 23.77
CA THR A 293 4.16 -36.04 23.17
C THR A 293 4.79 -36.74 21.98
N SER A 294 5.98 -36.32 21.57
CA SER A 294 6.84 -36.99 20.59
C SER A 294 8.32 -36.81 20.89
N GLY A 295 9.19 -37.52 20.14
CA GLY A 295 10.64 -37.47 20.31
C GLY A 295 11.18 -38.37 21.44
N SER A 296 12.48 -38.23 21.72
CA SER A 296 13.16 -38.98 22.80
C SER A 296 12.63 -38.65 24.19
N ASP A 297 12.06 -37.46 24.35
CA ASP A 297 11.52 -36.96 25.63
C ASP A 297 10.02 -37.27 25.79
N LYS A 298 9.44 -38.11 24.92
CA LYS A 298 8.01 -38.43 24.95
C LYS A 298 7.57 -39.00 26.30
N GLY A 299 6.58 -38.38 26.91
CA GLY A 299 5.99 -38.76 28.20
C GLY A 299 6.72 -38.19 29.41
N ILE A 300 7.81 -37.43 29.22
CA ILE A 300 8.57 -36.85 30.33
C ILE A 300 7.96 -35.51 30.73
N LEU A 301 7.52 -35.42 31.98
CA LEU A 301 7.15 -34.18 32.66
C LEU A 301 8.41 -33.38 32.98
N LYS A 302 8.51 -32.15 32.47
CA LYS A 302 9.57 -31.19 32.78
C LYS A 302 8.95 -29.92 33.36
N THR A 303 9.41 -29.50 34.52
CA THR A 303 9.04 -28.20 35.11
C THR A 303 9.56 -27.05 34.25
N SER A 304 9.03 -25.85 34.48
CA SER A 304 9.56 -24.61 33.87
C SER A 304 11.07 -24.47 34.09
N ASP A 305 11.58 -24.86 35.26
CA ASP A 305 13.00 -24.75 35.61
C ASP A 305 13.86 -25.83 34.93
N GLU A 306 13.37 -27.06 34.84
CA GLU A 306 14.07 -28.15 34.13
C GLU A 306 14.17 -27.88 32.62
N MET A 307 13.22 -27.14 32.06
CA MET A 307 13.25 -26.70 30.66
C MET A 307 14.24 -25.56 30.39
N LYS A 308 14.79 -24.88 31.41
CA LYS A 308 15.74 -23.76 31.23
C LYS A 308 17.10 -24.20 30.64
N ASN A 309 17.48 -25.47 30.84
CA ASN A 309 18.83 -26.00 30.54
C ASN A 309 18.86 -27.14 29.51
N VAL A 310 17.72 -27.52 28.92
CA VAL A 310 17.70 -28.57 27.88
C VAL A 310 18.48 -28.06 26.67
N THR A 311 19.64 -28.67 26.43
CA THR A 311 20.59 -28.24 25.39
C THR A 311 19.99 -28.51 24.01
N ARG A 312 19.71 -27.41 23.31
CA ARG A 312 19.06 -27.34 22.00
C ARG A 312 20.06 -27.80 20.93
N THR A 313 19.95 -29.05 20.48
CA THR A 313 20.72 -29.48 19.31
C THR A 313 20.14 -28.89 18.02
N GLU A 314 21.05 -28.54 17.11
CA GLU A 314 20.88 -27.92 15.78
C GLU A 314 19.48 -27.96 15.16
N PRO A 315 19.02 -26.84 14.58
CA PRO A 315 17.70 -26.72 13.99
C PRO A 315 17.47 -27.76 12.89
N ILE A 316 16.37 -28.53 13.00
CA ILE A 316 15.84 -29.27 11.85
C ILE A 316 15.34 -28.22 10.87
N THR A 317 16.09 -28.05 9.78
CA THR A 317 15.66 -27.25 8.64
C THR A 317 14.47 -27.97 8.00
N TYR A 318 13.25 -27.52 8.32
CA TYR A 318 12.19 -27.64 7.35
C TYR A 318 12.59 -26.69 6.22
N THR A 319 13.05 -27.22 5.10
CA THR A 319 12.92 -26.51 3.83
C THR A 319 11.44 -26.58 3.50
N PRO A 320 10.63 -25.52 3.71
CA PRO A 320 9.34 -25.50 3.04
C PRO A 320 9.67 -25.66 1.55
N GLU A 321 8.95 -26.52 0.85
CA GLU A 321 8.86 -26.33 -0.60
C GLU A 321 8.46 -24.88 -0.80
N LEU A 322 9.39 -24.06 -1.29
CA LEU A 322 9.06 -22.78 -1.88
C LEU A 322 8.10 -23.12 -3.01
N LYS A 323 6.80 -23.07 -2.75
CA LYS A 323 5.84 -22.88 -3.82
C LYS A 323 6.35 -21.64 -4.56
N PRO A 324 6.62 -21.74 -5.87
CA PRO A 324 7.17 -20.61 -6.60
C PRO A 324 6.26 -19.42 -6.39
N LEU A 325 6.87 -18.29 -6.01
CA LEU A 325 6.18 -17.01 -5.84
C LEU A 325 5.28 -16.81 -7.06
N ILE A 326 3.97 -16.84 -6.82
CA ILE A 326 3.00 -16.54 -7.83
C ILE A 326 3.07 -15.02 -8.00
N ASN A 327 3.83 -14.55 -8.99
CA ASN A 327 3.91 -13.13 -9.29
C ASN A 327 2.53 -12.69 -9.81
N MET A 328 1.79 -11.96 -8.98
CA MET A 328 0.52 -11.37 -9.36
C MET A 328 0.76 -9.92 -9.80
N SER A 329 0.25 -9.55 -10.96
CA SER A 329 0.26 -8.17 -11.47
C SER A 329 -1.12 -7.79 -11.96
N THR A 330 -1.40 -6.50 -12.14
CA THR A 330 -2.68 -6.03 -12.68
C THR A 330 -2.49 -5.51 -14.11
N GLU A 331 -3.34 -5.98 -15.03
CA GLU A 331 -3.39 -5.49 -16.40
C GLU A 331 -4.55 -4.51 -16.54
N TYR A 332 -4.32 -3.36 -17.18
CA TYR A 332 -5.30 -2.31 -17.40
C TYR A 332 -5.63 -2.17 -18.88
N LYS A 333 -6.87 -1.81 -19.17
CA LYS A 333 -7.35 -1.47 -20.51
C LYS A 333 -8.28 -0.27 -20.40
N THR A 334 -7.95 0.81 -21.10
CA THR A 334 -8.83 1.97 -21.25
C THR A 334 -9.55 1.87 -22.58
N VAL A 335 -10.87 2.05 -22.55
CA VAL A 335 -11.74 2.04 -23.74
C VAL A 335 -12.47 3.37 -23.80
N THR A 336 -12.59 3.93 -25.00
CA THR A 336 -13.10 5.28 -25.23
C THR A 336 -14.35 5.29 -26.10
N ARG A 337 -15.38 6.02 -25.68
CA ARG A 337 -16.53 6.39 -26.52
C ARG A 337 -16.48 7.86 -26.86
N THR A 338 -16.39 8.18 -28.14
CA THR A 338 -16.46 9.55 -28.65
C THR A 338 -17.87 9.81 -29.18
N ILE A 339 -18.55 10.81 -28.63
CA ILE A 339 -19.85 11.27 -29.09
C ILE A 339 -19.63 12.55 -29.89
N ASN A 340 -19.80 12.48 -31.21
CA ASN A 340 -19.68 13.60 -32.12
C ASN A 340 -21.03 14.25 -32.34
N ILE A 341 -21.12 15.54 -32.15
CA ILE A 341 -22.34 16.32 -32.27
C ILE A 341 -22.17 17.22 -33.48
N HIS A 342 -22.82 16.86 -34.59
CA HIS A 342 -22.79 17.59 -35.84
C HIS A 342 -23.81 18.72 -35.78
N LEU A 343 -23.34 19.94 -35.59
CA LEU A 343 -24.19 21.12 -35.50
C LEU A 343 -24.71 21.50 -36.89
N PRO A 344 -25.96 21.98 -37.02
CA PRO A 344 -26.52 22.35 -38.31
C PRO A 344 -25.91 23.66 -38.84
N TYR A 345 -26.17 23.97 -40.12
CA TYR A 345 -25.71 25.19 -40.79
C TYR A 345 -24.17 25.35 -40.83
N ASP A 346 -23.46 24.24 -41.03
CA ASP A 346 -21.99 24.18 -41.11
C ASP A 346 -21.25 24.73 -39.88
N GLN A 347 -21.87 24.71 -38.70
CA GLN A 347 -21.29 25.19 -37.44
C GLN A 347 -20.21 24.25 -36.87
N GLY A 348 -19.92 23.14 -37.54
CA GLY A 348 -18.86 22.19 -37.17
C GLY A 348 -19.32 21.07 -36.25
N ILE A 349 -18.34 20.35 -35.69
CA ILE A 349 -18.54 19.16 -34.86
C ILE A 349 -18.00 19.43 -33.45
N ASN A 350 -18.84 19.19 -32.44
CA ASN A 350 -18.42 19.15 -31.03
C ASN A 350 -18.30 17.69 -30.58
N SER A 351 -17.17 17.31 -30.00
CA SER A 351 -16.95 15.92 -29.55
C SER A 351 -16.87 15.82 -28.03
N ILE A 352 -17.58 14.87 -27.45
CA ILE A 352 -17.49 14.47 -26.04
C ILE A 352 -16.78 13.13 -25.99
N VAL A 353 -15.76 13.02 -25.13
CA VAL A 353 -14.98 11.78 -24.97
C VAL A 353 -15.27 11.19 -23.59
N GLN A 354 -15.86 10.00 -23.57
CA GLN A 354 -16.08 9.22 -22.37
C GLN A 354 -15.04 8.10 -22.32
N LYS A 355 -14.25 8.03 -21.25
CA LYS A 355 -13.25 6.97 -21.04
C LYS A 355 -13.71 6.08 -19.90
N ALA A 356 -13.47 4.78 -20.06
CA ALA A 356 -13.71 3.78 -19.03
C ALA A 356 -12.45 2.91 -18.92
N THR A 357 -11.99 2.65 -17.70
CA THR A 357 -10.76 1.88 -17.45
C THR A 357 -11.09 0.63 -16.65
N ILE A 358 -10.98 -0.51 -17.31
CA ILE A 358 -11.16 -1.83 -16.72
C ILE A 358 -9.80 -2.45 -16.41
N HIS A 359 -9.78 -3.36 -15.45
CA HIS A 359 -8.56 -4.06 -15.04
C HIS A 359 -8.83 -5.53 -14.74
N ARG A 360 -7.79 -6.36 -14.79
CA ARG A 360 -7.85 -7.76 -14.39
C ARG A 360 -6.56 -8.20 -13.70
N ARG A 361 -6.65 -9.22 -12.85
CA ARG A 361 -5.49 -9.85 -12.23
C ARG A 361 -4.80 -10.76 -13.24
N VAL A 362 -3.50 -10.62 -13.33
CA VAL A 362 -2.57 -11.51 -14.04
C VAL A 362 -1.80 -12.28 -12.98
N THR A 363 -1.71 -13.58 -13.16
CA THR A 363 -1.05 -14.49 -12.24
C THR A 363 0.00 -15.25 -13.04
N VAL A 364 1.28 -15.01 -12.76
CA VAL A 364 2.37 -15.75 -13.38
C VAL A 364 2.60 -17.00 -12.54
N ASN A 365 2.29 -18.15 -13.13
CA ASN A 365 2.50 -19.45 -12.50
C ASN A 365 4.00 -19.80 -12.47
N SER A 366 4.32 -20.82 -11.70
CA SER A 366 5.67 -21.36 -11.54
C SER A 366 6.40 -21.73 -12.83
N ASP A 367 5.66 -22.06 -13.90
CA ASP A 367 6.17 -22.43 -15.21
C ASP A 367 6.32 -21.22 -16.17
N GLY A 368 6.08 -20.01 -15.68
CA GLY A 368 6.09 -18.77 -16.45
C GLY A 368 4.80 -18.52 -17.25
N THR A 369 3.81 -19.42 -17.21
CA THR A 369 2.51 -19.19 -17.86
C THR A 369 1.71 -18.13 -17.11
N LYS A 370 0.93 -17.33 -17.85
CA LYS A 370 0.05 -16.31 -17.27
C LYS A 370 -1.39 -16.81 -17.25
N THR A 371 -2.02 -16.79 -16.08
CA THR A 371 -3.47 -16.91 -15.92
C THR A 371 -4.07 -15.54 -15.66
N TYR A 372 -5.29 -15.33 -16.14
CA TYR A 372 -5.97 -14.04 -16.12
C TYR A 372 -7.31 -14.20 -15.41
N SER A 373 -7.64 -13.30 -14.50
CA SER A 373 -9.01 -13.20 -14.01
C SER A 373 -9.92 -12.59 -15.08
N GLU A 374 -11.21 -12.63 -14.82
CA GLU A 374 -12.18 -11.81 -15.54
C GLU A 374 -11.81 -10.32 -15.42
N TRP A 375 -12.12 -9.57 -16.47
CA TRP A 375 -12.05 -8.12 -16.44
C TRP A 375 -13.11 -7.55 -15.50
N THR A 376 -12.74 -6.51 -14.74
CA THR A 376 -13.73 -5.68 -14.07
C THR A 376 -14.63 -4.98 -15.08
N LYS A 377 -15.77 -4.48 -14.60
CA LYS A 377 -16.73 -3.73 -15.41
C LYS A 377 -16.67 -2.27 -15.00
N ASP A 378 -16.73 -1.41 -16.00
CA ASP A 378 -16.88 0.04 -15.87
C ASP A 378 -18.05 0.48 -16.77
N TYR A 379 -18.32 1.78 -16.89
CA TYR A 379 -19.47 2.27 -17.64
C TYR A 379 -19.16 3.58 -18.34
N TRP A 380 -19.74 3.76 -19.54
CA TRP A 380 -19.95 5.10 -20.07
C TRP A 380 -21.34 5.56 -19.73
N ASP A 381 -21.44 6.72 -19.09
CA ASP A 381 -22.73 7.28 -18.68
C ASP A 381 -23.60 7.69 -19.86
N GLU A 382 -24.90 7.74 -19.59
CA GLU A 382 -25.89 8.23 -20.54
C GLU A 382 -25.60 9.68 -20.94
N TYR A 383 -25.76 9.98 -22.23
CA TYR A 383 -25.68 11.34 -22.75
C TYR A 383 -26.99 11.73 -23.44
N ASN A 384 -27.61 12.80 -22.97
CA ASN A 384 -28.83 13.36 -23.57
C ASN A 384 -28.47 14.63 -24.34
N ALA A 385 -28.69 14.63 -25.66
CA ALA A 385 -28.51 15.81 -26.49
C ALA A 385 -29.74 16.72 -26.38
N LEU A 386 -29.51 18.01 -26.22
CA LEU A 386 -30.58 19.00 -26.06
C LEU A 386 -31.04 19.54 -27.42
N ALA A 387 -32.31 19.89 -27.55
CA ALA A 387 -32.79 20.65 -28.70
C ALA A 387 -32.14 22.05 -28.73
N ILE A 388 -31.92 22.58 -29.93
CA ILE A 388 -31.31 23.90 -30.15
C ILE A 388 -32.36 24.93 -30.56
N ASN A 389 -32.04 26.22 -30.36
CA ASN A 389 -32.97 27.36 -30.38
C ASN A 389 -33.78 27.57 -31.67
N ASN A 390 -33.50 26.84 -32.75
CA ASN A 390 -34.20 26.94 -34.04
C ASN A 390 -35.23 25.84 -34.29
N GLY A 391 -35.47 24.93 -33.34
CA GLY A 391 -36.44 23.83 -33.47
C GLY A 391 -35.86 22.52 -34.01
N ASP A 392 -34.60 22.53 -34.46
CA ASP A 392 -33.88 21.33 -34.88
C ASP A 392 -33.72 20.35 -33.70
N LEU A 393 -34.10 19.09 -33.92
CA LEU A 393 -34.07 18.03 -32.91
C LEU A 393 -32.87 17.09 -33.13
N PRO A 394 -32.13 16.72 -32.06
CA PRO A 394 -31.01 15.80 -32.18
C PRO A 394 -31.47 14.37 -32.48
N ARG A 395 -30.72 13.68 -33.34
CA ARG A 395 -30.92 12.28 -33.71
C ARG A 395 -29.58 11.52 -33.68
N PRO A 396 -29.43 10.53 -32.79
CA PRO A 396 -30.33 10.24 -31.67
C PRO A 396 -30.32 11.37 -30.64
N SER A 397 -31.44 11.59 -29.94
CA SER A 397 -31.51 12.56 -28.83
C SER A 397 -30.86 12.05 -27.55
N LYS A 398 -30.50 10.76 -27.54
CA LYS A 398 -29.99 10.03 -26.38
C LYS A 398 -28.97 8.99 -26.82
N VAL A 399 -27.86 8.94 -26.10
CA VAL A 399 -26.88 7.86 -26.13
C VAL A 399 -26.96 7.14 -24.79
N ASP A 400 -27.42 5.90 -24.79
CA ASP A 400 -27.67 5.16 -23.55
C ASP A 400 -26.38 4.90 -22.74
N LYS A 401 -26.56 4.74 -21.42
CA LYS A 401 -25.52 4.22 -20.54
C LYS A 401 -25.12 2.82 -21.02
N GLN A 402 -23.82 2.56 -21.09
CA GLN A 402 -23.30 1.28 -21.57
C GLN A 402 -22.27 0.72 -20.59
N ILE A 403 -22.34 -0.59 -20.33
CA ILE A 403 -21.30 -1.33 -19.60
C ILE A 403 -20.07 -1.47 -20.50
N VAL A 404 -18.90 -1.18 -19.93
CA VAL A 404 -17.59 -1.43 -20.51
C VAL A 404 -16.99 -2.64 -19.80
N ASP A 405 -16.69 -3.68 -20.57
CA ASP A 405 -16.08 -4.92 -20.11
C ASP A 405 -14.90 -5.35 -21.00
N GLY A 406 -14.32 -6.52 -20.71
CA GLY A 406 -13.16 -7.05 -21.43
C GLY A 406 -13.31 -7.10 -22.95
N ASN A 407 -14.54 -7.24 -23.45
CA ASN A 407 -14.85 -7.37 -24.88
C ASN A 407 -15.19 -6.03 -25.54
N THR A 408 -15.39 -4.98 -24.75
CA THR A 408 -15.76 -3.66 -25.25
C THR A 408 -14.60 -3.01 -26.02
N GLN A 409 -14.91 -2.37 -27.14
CA GLN A 409 -13.96 -1.66 -28.02
C GLN A 409 -14.31 -0.17 -28.06
N ASP A 410 -13.38 0.64 -28.57
CA ASP A 410 -13.64 2.07 -28.77
C ASP A 410 -14.86 2.28 -29.66
N GLN A 411 -15.66 3.27 -29.31
CA GLN A 411 -16.90 3.58 -30.01
C GLN A 411 -16.92 5.02 -30.49
N THR A 412 -17.58 5.24 -31.62
CA THR A 412 -17.96 6.57 -32.07
C THR A 412 -19.47 6.59 -32.27
N VAL A 413 -20.12 7.62 -31.71
CA VAL A 413 -21.55 7.85 -31.84
C VAL A 413 -21.74 9.24 -32.40
N ASP A 414 -22.39 9.34 -33.56
CA ASP A 414 -22.70 10.62 -34.19
C ASP A 414 -24.14 11.02 -33.90
N ILE A 415 -24.32 12.28 -33.50
CA ILE A 415 -25.60 12.95 -33.29
C ILE A 415 -25.73 14.05 -34.32
N TYR A 416 -26.80 14.01 -35.09
CA TYR A 416 -27.13 15.00 -36.12
C TYR A 416 -28.39 15.76 -35.74
N TYR A 417 -28.49 17.03 -36.15
CA TYR A 417 -29.68 17.85 -35.97
C TYR A 417 -30.42 18.00 -37.29
N ASN A 418 -31.71 17.66 -37.29
CA ASN A 418 -32.60 17.85 -38.43
C ASN A 418 -33.84 18.63 -37.98
N ASN A 419 -34.40 19.42 -38.91
CA ASN A 419 -35.72 20.06 -38.77
C ASN A 419 -36.87 19.06 -38.62
#